data_AF-A0A2V3PUG7-F1
#
_entry.id   AF-A0A2V3PUG7-F1
#
_cell.length_a   1.000
_cell.length_b   1.000
_cell.length_c   1.000
_cell.angle_alpha   90.00
_cell.angle_beta   90.00
_cell.angle_gamma   90.00
#
_symmetry.space_group_name_H-M   'P 1'
#
loop_
_entity.id
_entity.type
_entity.pdbx_description
1 polymer ?
#
loop_
_entity_poly.entity_id
_entity_poly.type
_entity_poly.pdbx_seq_one_letter_code
_entity_poly.pdbx_strand_id
1 'polypeptide(L)'
;MDRVRELNYNKRRINNELFTTYQEVIKELVLRIVHKTRKYPIKYIKMILKVIYLKLDIDKKAKSTDLNLLFQTSPCYINKNGKIVRGIIIW
;
A
#
# COMPACT_ATOMS: atom_id res chain seq x y z
N MET A 1 23.10 -0.40 25.02
CA MET A 1 22.06 -0.85 24.07
C MET A 1 21.07 0.26 23.71
N ASP A 2 21.01 1.37 24.47
CA ASP A 2 19.99 2.42 24.33
C ASP A 2 20.17 3.34 23.11
N ARG A 3 21.40 3.70 22.73
CA ARG A 3 21.67 4.50 21.52
C ARG A 3 21.15 3.86 20.22
N VAL A 4 21.19 2.53 20.12
CA VAL A 4 20.67 1.79 18.94
C VAL A 4 19.15 1.81 18.91
N ARG A 5 18.48 1.73 20.07
CA ARG A 5 17.02 1.86 20.17
C ARG A 5 16.57 3.27 19.81
N GLU A 6 17.28 4.28 20.27
CA GLU A 6 16.97 5.69 20.02
C GLU A 6 17.18 6.06 18.54
N LEU A 7 18.27 5.57 17.92
CA LEU A 7 18.49 5.69 16.47
C LEU A 7 17.40 4.98 15.66
N ASN A 8 16.99 3.77 16.06
CA ASN A 8 15.89 3.06 15.41
C ASN A 8 14.55 3.77 15.58
N TYR A 9 14.30 4.36 16.76
CA TYR A 9 13.09 5.14 17.03
C TYR A 9 13.04 6.40 16.16
N ASN A 10 14.15 7.15 16.07
CA ASN A 10 14.26 8.33 15.20
C ASN A 10 14.13 7.97 13.72
N LYS A 11 14.77 6.90 13.24
CA LYS A 11 14.58 6.38 11.88
C LYS A 11 13.11 6.05 11.61
N ARG A 12 12.44 5.40 12.56
CA ARG A 12 11.02 5.03 12.42
C ARG A 12 10.12 6.27 12.39
N ARG A 13 10.44 7.30 13.16
CA ARG A 13 9.70 8.56 13.19
C ARG A 13 9.85 9.34 11.89
N ILE A 14 11.09 9.46 11.38
CA ILE A 14 11.39 10.09 10.09
C ILE A 14 10.71 9.32 8.95
N ASN A 15 10.74 7.98 8.98
CA ASN A 15 10.05 7.17 7.97
C ASN A 15 8.52 7.32 8.02
N ASN A 16 7.94 7.48 9.22
CA ASN A 16 6.51 7.78 9.36
C ASN A 16 6.17 9.20 8.88
N GLU A 17 7.01 10.19 9.20
CA GLU A 17 6.85 11.56 8.71
C GLU A 17 6.92 11.59 7.18
N LEU A 18 7.93 10.95 6.58
CA LEU A 18 8.05 10.76 5.13
C LEU A 18 6.84 10.03 4.55
N PHE A 19 6.36 8.96 5.17
CA PHE A 19 5.18 8.23 4.71
C PHE A 19 3.92 9.12 4.67
N THR A 20 3.79 10.02 5.63
CA THR A 20 2.70 11.02 5.67
C THR A 20 2.87 12.06 4.56
N THR A 21 4.10 12.49 4.27
CA THR A 21 4.40 13.40 3.14
C THR A 21 4.16 12.74 1.78
N TYR A 22 4.50 11.46 1.63
CA TYR A 22 4.28 10.71 0.38
C TYR A 22 2.85 10.22 0.23
N GLN A 23 1.99 10.38 1.24
CA GLN A 23 0.64 9.84 1.25
C GLN A 23 -0.18 10.37 0.06
N GLU A 24 -0.05 11.66 -0.29
CA GLU A 24 -0.69 12.27 -1.45
C GLU A 24 -0.11 11.78 -2.78
N VAL A 25 1.22 11.69 -2.89
CA VAL A 25 1.91 11.19 -4.10
C VAL A 25 1.57 9.71 -4.37
N ILE A 26 1.54 8.90 -3.32
CA ILE A 26 1.12 7.49 -3.37
C ILE A 26 -0.35 7.42 -3.79
N LYS A 27 -1.21 8.26 -3.21
CA LYS A 27 -2.64 8.30 -3.55
C LYS A 27 -2.84 8.65 -5.02
N GLU A 28 -2.13 9.65 -5.53
CA GLU A 28 -2.18 10.04 -6.94
C GLU A 28 -1.64 8.95 -7.87
N LEU A 29 -0.51 8.33 -7.52
CA LEU A 29 0.05 7.19 -8.27
C LEU A 29 -0.91 6.00 -8.30
N VAL A 30 -1.52 5.65 -7.16
CA VAL A 30 -2.50 4.57 -7.09
C VAL A 30 -3.75 4.93 -7.88
N LEU A 31 -4.27 6.16 -7.79
CA LEU A 31 -5.43 6.63 -8.58
C LEU A 31 -5.16 6.60 -10.09
N ARG A 32 -3.96 7.00 -10.54
CA ARG A 32 -3.51 6.90 -11.95
C ARG A 32 -3.39 5.45 -12.43
N ILE A 33 -3.22 4.49 -11.52
CA ILE A 33 -3.19 3.06 -11.85
C ILE A 33 -4.59 2.44 -11.77
N VAL A 34 -5.42 2.93 -10.86
CA VAL A 34 -6.78 2.50 -10.57
C VAL A 34 -7.75 3.21 -11.52
N HIS A 35 -7.68 2.91 -12.82
CA HIS A 35 -8.66 3.43 -13.78
C HIS A 35 -9.88 2.50 -13.96
N LYS A 36 -11.05 3.14 -14.09
CA LYS A 36 -12.36 2.61 -14.52
C LYS A 36 -13.09 1.62 -13.61
N THR A 37 -12.40 0.85 -12.77
CA THR A 37 -13.05 -0.13 -11.89
C THR A 37 -12.72 0.12 -10.43
N ARG A 38 -13.63 -0.22 -9.51
CA ARG A 38 -13.34 -0.16 -8.06
C ARG A 38 -12.75 -1.46 -7.52
N LYS A 39 -12.75 -2.55 -8.29
CA LYS A 39 -12.39 -3.90 -7.82
C LYS A 39 -11.04 -4.35 -8.39
N TYR A 40 -10.06 -4.61 -7.52
CA TYR A 40 -8.70 -4.97 -7.92
C TYR A 40 -8.27 -6.32 -7.33
N PRO A 41 -7.64 -7.20 -8.13
CA PRO A 41 -7.05 -8.43 -7.60
C PRO A 41 -5.96 -8.13 -6.57
N ILE A 42 -5.92 -8.88 -5.47
CA ILE A 42 -4.95 -8.69 -4.38
C ILE A 42 -3.51 -8.72 -4.90
N LYS A 43 -3.21 -9.59 -5.88
CA LYS A 43 -1.88 -9.71 -6.49
C LYS A 43 -1.39 -8.38 -7.09
N TYR A 44 -2.28 -7.64 -7.74
CA TYR A 44 -1.95 -6.39 -8.40
C TYR A 44 -1.62 -5.30 -7.38
N ILE A 45 -2.45 -5.17 -6.35
CA ILE A 45 -2.24 -4.20 -5.26
C ILE A 45 -0.94 -4.47 -4.51
N LYS A 46 -0.63 -5.73 -4.19
CA LYS A 46 0.63 -6.10 -3.54
C LYS A 46 1.85 -5.73 -4.38
N MET A 47 1.76 -5.87 -5.70
CA MET A 47 2.85 -5.52 -6.62
C MET A 47 3.10 -4.01 -6.61
N ILE A 48 2.05 -3.19 -6.67
CA ILE A 48 2.15 -1.72 -6.60
C ILE A 48 2.76 -1.29 -5.27
N LEU A 49 2.21 -1.78 -4.15
CA LEU A 49 2.71 -1.45 -2.82
C LEU A 49 4.17 -1.86 -2.63
N LYS A 50 4.60 -2.98 -3.21
CA LYS A 50 6.02 -3.39 -3.18
C LYS A 50 6.92 -2.39 -3.88
N VAL A 51 6.54 -1.89 -5.05
CA VAL A 51 7.31 -0.87 -5.77
C VAL A 51 7.38 0.43 -4.96
N ILE A 52 6.28 0.82 -4.35
CA ILE A 52 6.21 2.02 -3.50
C ILE A 52 7.09 1.85 -2.26
N TYR A 53 7.00 0.71 -1.58
CA TYR A 53 7.81 0.43 -0.39
C TYR A 53 9.31 0.41 -0.73
N LEU A 54 9.68 -0.17 -1.88
CA LEU A 54 11.06 -0.14 -2.36
C LEU A 54 11.55 1.29 -2.64
N LYS A 55 10.73 2.11 -3.32
CA LYS A 55 11.07 3.51 -3.61
C LYS A 55 11.21 4.38 -2.36
N LEU A 56 10.48 4.03 -1.30
CA LEU A 56 10.45 4.76 -0.03
C LEU A 56 11.35 4.15 1.05
N ASP A 57 12.17 3.15 0.70
CA ASP A 57 13.03 2.41 1.63
C ASP A 57 12.28 1.87 2.88
N ILE A 58 11.05 1.43 2.66
CA ILE A 58 10.20 0.85 3.71
C ILE A 58 10.49 -0.65 3.78
N ASP A 59 11.25 -1.06 4.80
CA ASP A 59 11.49 -2.47 5.11
C ASP A 59 10.27 -3.13 5.78
N LYS A 60 9.20 -3.30 4.99
CA LYS A 60 7.96 -3.95 5.40
C LYS A 60 7.46 -4.85 4.27
N LYS A 61 6.87 -5.98 4.64
CA LYS A 61 6.14 -6.82 3.67
C LYS A 61 4.83 -6.16 3.28
N ALA A 62 4.68 -5.82 1.99
CA ALA A 62 3.47 -5.22 1.44
C ALA A 62 2.23 -6.12 1.63
N LYS A 63 1.21 -5.60 2.30
CA LYS A 63 -0.11 -6.23 2.46
C LYS A 63 -1.14 -5.42 1.68
N SER A 64 -2.09 -6.10 1.05
CA SER A 64 -3.19 -5.42 0.33
C SER A 64 -4.03 -4.50 1.24
N THR A 65 -4.10 -4.81 2.53
CA THR A 65 -4.75 -4.00 3.56
C THR A 65 -4.00 -2.72 3.90
N ASP A 66 -2.73 -2.58 3.51
CA ASP A 66 -1.97 -1.34 3.76
C ASP A 66 -2.57 -0.16 2.96
N LEU A 67 -3.35 -0.43 1.91
CA LEU A 67 -4.16 0.59 1.23
C LEU A 67 -5.25 1.19 2.12
N ASN A 68 -5.68 0.54 3.21
CA ASN A 68 -6.66 1.11 4.13
C ASN A 68 -6.21 2.45 4.75
N LEU A 69 -4.90 2.69 4.80
CA LEU A 69 -4.33 3.95 5.29
C LEU A 69 -4.52 5.11 4.30
N LEU A 70 -4.90 4.81 3.06
CA LEU A 70 -4.91 5.75 1.93
C LEU A 70 -6.30 5.85 1.30
N PHE A 71 -7.04 4.74 1.32
CA PHE A 71 -8.35 4.58 0.72
C PHE A 71 -9.22 3.74 1.64
N GLN A 72 -10.53 3.94 1.60
CA GLN A 72 -11.44 2.96 2.19
C GLN A 72 -11.43 1.71 1.32
N THR A 73 -10.99 0.57 1.86
CA THR A 73 -11.01 -0.69 1.11
C THR A 73 -11.86 -1.77 1.77
N SER A 74 -12.41 -2.66 0.96
CA SER A 74 -13.19 -3.80 1.45
C SER A 74 -12.85 -5.06 0.65
N PRO A 75 -12.69 -6.23 1.29
CA PRO A 75 -12.42 -7.47 0.56
C PRO A 75 -13.57 -7.80 -0.38
N CYS A 76 -13.26 -8.36 -1.55
CA CYS A 76 -14.27 -8.84 -2.49
C CYS A 76 -13.79 -10.05 -3.31
N TYR A 77 -14.73 -10.62 -4.06
CA TYR A 77 -14.46 -11.62 -5.07
C TYR A 77 -14.65 -11.01 -6.46
N ILE A 78 -13.72 -11.30 -7.36
CA ILE A 78 -13.72 -10.81 -8.74
C ILE A 78 -13.81 -12.03 -9.65
N ASN A 79 -14.74 -12.02 -10.58
CA ASN A 79 -14.77 -13.00 -11.67
C ASN A 79 -13.83 -12.52 -12.78
N LYS A 80 -12.74 -13.27 -13.01
CA LYS A 80 -11.80 -13.01 -14.09
C LYS A 80 -11.76 -14.23 -15.00
N ASN A 81 -12.37 -14.12 -16.18
CA ASN A 81 -12.43 -15.17 -17.20
C ASN A 81 -12.99 -16.50 -16.65
N GLY A 82 -14.08 -16.45 -15.88
CA GLY A 82 -14.71 -17.62 -15.28
C GLY A 82 -14.05 -18.13 -14.01
N LYS A 83 -12.91 -17.56 -13.59
CA LYS A 83 -12.24 -17.89 -12.32
C LYS A 83 -12.52 -16.84 -11.26
N ILE A 84 -12.99 -17.29 -10.10
CA ILE A 84 -13.16 -16.43 -8.92
C ILE A 84 -11.80 -16.17 -8.28
N VAL A 85 -11.40 -14.90 -8.22
CA VAL A 85 -10.16 -14.46 -7.58
C VAL A 85 -10.45 -13.50 -6.44
N ARG A 86 -9.62 -13.56 -5.39
CA ARG A 86 -9.72 -12.61 -4.27
C ARG A 86 -9.23 -11.23 -4.69
N GLY A 87 -10.01 -10.22 -4.35
CA GLY A 87 -9.75 -8.82 -4.64
C GLY A 87 -10.06 -7.90 -3.48
N ILE A 88 -9.91 -6.60 -3.72
CA ILE A 88 -10.29 -5.52 -2.83
C ILE A 88 -11.03 -4.46 -3.64
N ILE A 89 -12.09 -3.93 -3.05
CA ILE A 89 -12.80 -2.75 -3.52
C ILE A 89 -12.09 -1.55 -2.92
N ILE A 90 -11.79 -0.53 -3.73
CA ILE A 90 -11.24 0.76 -3.31
C ILE A 90 -12.32 1.82 -3.54
N TRP A 91 -12.64 2.59 -2.50
CA TRP A 91 -13.60 3.69 -2.53
C TRP A 91 -12.91 5.06 -2.54
#